data_AF-A0A920KW63-F1
#
_entry.id   AF-A0A920KW63-F1
#
_cell.length_a   1.000
_cell.length_b   1.000
_cell.length_c   1.000
_cell.angle_alpha   90.00
_cell.angle_beta   90.00
_cell.angle_gamma   90.00
#
_symmetry.space_group_name_H-M   'P 1'
#
loop_
_entity.id
_entity.type
_entity.pdbx_description
1 polymer ?
#
loop_
_entity_poly.entity_id
_entity_poly.type
_entity_poly.pdbx_seq_one_letter_code
_entity_poly.pdbx_strand_id
1 'polypeptide(L)'
;MHKDLPEDDKKNLNKLGFRFGVEYLYIPDLLKPGAVKLRALLWGIVNNTFYKDALPEDGRVAYSPSEEAPKDWYNIIGYSKLGDRVMRVDMVERLLALIRIAARDGSFKITEEMLSIAGASKEQMSRVLMDLDFELLDQDKNQEITFDTVFKKKKKFIFKNKTKTIKKIKKDKILKKMKTSKNTITKIKINPDSPFAVLSNLKLKK
;
A
#
# COMPACT_ATOMS: atom_id res chain seq x y z
N MET A 1 1.73 0.59 -9.56
CA MET A 1 0.54 -0.28 -9.40
C MET A 1 -0.69 0.18 -10.22
N HIS A 2 -0.68 1.36 -10.85
CA HIS A 2 -1.83 1.96 -11.54
C HIS A 2 -1.57 2.22 -13.05
N LYS A 3 -0.73 1.39 -13.68
CA LYS A 3 -0.28 1.62 -15.08
C LYS A 3 -1.37 1.38 -16.12
N ASP A 4 -2.39 0.62 -15.75
CA ASP A 4 -3.45 0.16 -16.67
C ASP A 4 -4.74 1.00 -16.58
N LEU A 5 -4.74 2.10 -15.81
CA LEU A 5 -5.90 2.99 -15.70
C LEU A 5 -5.92 4.02 -16.85
N PRO A 6 -7.05 4.20 -17.56
CA PRO A 6 -7.19 5.22 -18.60
C PRO A 6 -6.87 6.62 -18.08
N GLU A 7 -6.34 7.48 -18.96
CA GLU A 7 -5.91 8.82 -18.55
C GLU A 7 -7.09 9.71 -18.14
N ASP A 8 -8.26 9.50 -18.74
CA ASP A 8 -9.48 10.24 -18.39
C ASP A 8 -9.99 9.86 -16.99
N ASP A 9 -9.90 8.58 -16.62
CA ASP A 9 -10.25 8.12 -15.27
C ASP A 9 -9.31 8.70 -14.21
N LYS A 10 -8.01 8.78 -14.50
CA LYS A 10 -7.05 9.45 -13.61
C LYS A 10 -7.39 10.92 -13.42
N LYS A 11 -7.75 11.64 -14.49
CA LYS A 11 -8.15 13.05 -14.39
C LYS A 11 -9.40 13.20 -13.53
N ASN A 12 -10.39 12.32 -13.69
CA ASN A 12 -11.60 12.32 -12.88
C ASN A 12 -11.30 12.04 -11.40
N LEU A 13 -10.47 11.04 -11.10
CA LEU A 13 -10.05 10.74 -9.72
C LEU A 13 -9.21 11.88 -9.10
N ASN A 14 -8.36 12.54 -9.89
CA ASN A 14 -7.61 13.70 -9.44
C ASN A 14 -8.53 14.87 -9.05
N LYS A 15 -9.63 15.09 -9.79
CA LYS A 15 -10.68 16.08 -9.44
C LYS A 15 -11.39 15.73 -8.14
N LEU A 16 -11.56 14.43 -7.84
CA LEU A 16 -12.10 13.94 -6.57
C LEU A 16 -11.09 14.00 -5.40
N GLY A 17 -9.88 14.50 -5.64
CA GLY A 17 -8.87 14.68 -4.60
C GLY A 17 -7.88 13.52 -4.45
N PHE A 18 -7.97 12.47 -5.27
CA PHE A 18 -6.96 11.42 -5.27
C PHE A 18 -5.64 11.92 -5.84
N ARG A 19 -4.54 11.36 -5.34
CA ARG A 19 -3.18 11.59 -5.83
C ARG A 19 -2.49 10.26 -6.05
N PHE A 20 -1.98 10.08 -7.26
CA PHE A 20 -1.26 8.89 -7.67
C PHE A 20 0.23 9.09 -7.46
N GLY A 21 0.77 8.43 -6.45
CA GLY A 21 2.19 8.31 -6.23
C GLY A 21 2.83 7.20 -7.06
N VAL A 22 4.14 7.03 -6.93
CA VAL A 22 4.93 5.88 -7.39
C VAL A 22 4.39 4.58 -6.80
N GLU A 23 4.14 4.54 -5.48
CA GLU A 23 3.74 3.32 -4.75
C GLU A 23 2.33 3.42 -4.18
N TYR A 24 2.02 4.52 -3.53
CA TYR A 24 0.78 4.79 -2.82
C TYR A 24 -0.23 5.61 -3.63
N LEU A 25 -1.49 5.35 -3.36
CA LEU A 25 -2.63 6.18 -3.75
C LEU A 25 -3.19 6.81 -2.48
N TYR A 26 -3.33 8.13 -2.45
CA TYR A 26 -3.78 8.82 -1.24
C TYR A 26 -4.64 10.04 -1.55
N ILE A 27 -5.36 10.52 -0.55
CA ILE A 27 -6.15 11.76 -0.59
C ILE A 27 -5.50 12.74 0.39
N PRO A 28 -4.97 13.90 -0.06
CA PRO A 28 -4.29 14.85 0.81
C PRO A 28 -5.13 15.33 1.99
N ASP A 29 -6.43 15.49 1.81
CA ASP A 29 -7.34 15.92 2.88
C ASP A 29 -7.43 14.92 4.04
N LEU A 30 -7.23 13.63 3.78
CA LEU A 30 -7.20 12.62 4.84
C LEU A 30 -5.94 12.70 5.69
N LEU A 31 -4.87 13.32 5.20
CA LEU A 31 -3.62 13.50 5.92
C LEU A 31 -3.66 14.66 6.93
N LYS A 32 -4.78 15.40 7.00
CA LYS A 32 -4.99 16.44 8.02
C LYS A 32 -5.09 15.82 9.42
N PRO A 33 -4.57 16.47 10.47
CA PRO A 33 -4.51 15.89 11.81
C PRO A 33 -5.85 15.36 12.35
N GLY A 34 -6.96 16.10 12.12
CA GLY A 34 -8.29 15.65 12.53
C GLY A 34 -8.72 14.33 11.88
N ALA A 35 -8.45 14.17 10.57
CA ALA A 35 -8.77 12.94 9.84
C ALA A 35 -7.84 11.78 10.22
N VAL A 36 -6.57 12.07 10.52
CA VAL A 36 -5.61 11.08 11.05
C VAL A 36 -6.08 10.53 12.39
N LYS A 37 -6.41 11.42 13.35
CA LYS A 37 -6.90 11.05 14.69
C LYS A 37 -8.21 10.25 14.61
N LEU A 38 -9.15 10.67 13.76
CA LEU A 38 -10.41 9.95 13.57
C LEU A 38 -10.18 8.54 13.01
N ARG A 39 -9.32 8.38 12.00
CA ARG A 39 -9.00 7.06 11.43
C ARG A 39 -8.32 6.14 12.45
N ALA A 40 -7.40 6.69 13.25
CA ALA A 40 -6.75 5.95 14.33
C ALA A 40 -7.77 5.45 15.37
N LEU A 41 -8.71 6.32 15.76
CA LEU A 41 -9.77 5.99 16.70
C LEU A 41 -10.72 4.92 16.15
N LEU A 42 -11.18 5.07 14.90
CA LEU A 42 -12.06 4.08 14.25
C LEU A 42 -11.39 2.72 14.13
N TRP A 43 -10.11 2.69 13.75
CA TRP A 43 -9.33 1.46 13.72
C TRP A 43 -9.26 0.82 15.10
N GLY A 44 -9.03 1.61 16.14
CA GLY A 44 -8.91 1.10 17.50
C GLY A 44 -10.21 0.54 18.07
N ILE A 45 -11.36 1.10 17.68
CA ILE A 45 -12.67 0.54 18.00
C ILE A 45 -12.87 -0.83 17.34
N VAL A 46 -12.52 -0.96 16.05
CA VAL A 46 -12.70 -2.21 15.30
C VAL A 46 -11.78 -3.32 15.79
N ASN A 47 -10.54 -2.99 16.16
CA ASN A 47 -9.51 -3.96 16.56
C ASN A 47 -9.31 -4.05 18.08
N ASN A 48 -10.11 -3.32 18.86
CA ASN A 48 -10.04 -3.20 20.31
C ASN A 48 -8.62 -2.92 20.85
N THR A 49 -7.85 -2.12 20.12
CA THR A 49 -6.42 -1.82 20.40
C THR A 49 -6.10 -0.37 20.03
N PHE A 50 -5.39 0.35 20.88
CA PHE A 50 -5.10 1.76 20.67
C PHE A 50 -3.60 2.03 20.81
N TYR A 51 -2.97 2.52 19.74
CA TYR A 51 -1.56 2.92 19.74
C TYR A 51 -1.45 4.43 19.92
N LYS A 52 -1.58 4.89 21.16
CA LYS A 52 -1.60 6.34 21.45
C LYS A 52 -0.22 6.95 21.29
N ASP A 53 0.82 6.23 21.69
CA ASP A 53 2.21 6.71 21.67
C ASP A 53 2.83 6.54 20.28
N ALA A 54 2.25 5.67 19.43
CA ALA A 54 2.63 5.56 18.03
C ALA A 54 2.03 6.67 17.15
N LEU A 55 1.03 7.42 17.63
CA LEU A 55 0.32 8.44 16.84
C LEU A 55 1.19 9.69 16.63
N PRO A 56 1.29 10.23 15.40
CA PRO A 56 2.09 11.42 15.17
C PRO A 56 1.49 12.66 15.83
N GLU A 57 2.37 13.53 16.31
CA GLU A 57 2.00 14.91 16.68
C GLU A 57 1.47 15.69 15.46
N ASP A 58 0.63 16.69 15.73
CA ASP A 58 -0.01 17.47 14.67
C ASP A 58 1.04 18.19 13.81
N GLY A 59 0.97 17.99 12.48
CA GLY A 59 1.91 18.57 11.53
C GLY A 59 3.22 17.81 11.35
N ARG A 60 3.50 16.76 12.15
CA ARG A 60 4.71 15.96 12.03
C ARG A 60 4.66 15.05 10.80
N VAL A 61 5.67 15.19 9.93
CA VAL A 61 5.73 14.48 8.64
C VAL A 61 6.59 13.22 8.66
N ALA A 62 7.62 13.18 9.51
CA ALA A 62 8.51 12.05 9.69
C ALA A 62 8.94 11.99 11.16
N TYR A 63 9.03 10.78 11.72
CA TYR A 63 9.42 10.55 13.12
C TYR A 63 9.81 9.11 13.38
N SER A 64 10.46 8.86 14.50
CA SER A 64 10.64 7.50 15.03
C SER A 64 9.61 7.28 16.13
N PRO A 65 8.73 6.26 16.00
CA PRO A 65 7.68 6.01 16.98
C PRO A 65 8.27 5.45 18.29
N SER A 66 7.72 5.87 19.43
CA SER A 66 8.08 5.31 20.75
C SER A 66 7.42 3.97 21.02
N GLU A 67 6.22 3.77 20.47
CA GLU A 67 5.43 2.53 20.55
C GLU A 67 5.37 1.86 19.17
N GLU A 68 5.51 0.54 19.16
CA GLU A 68 5.45 -0.23 17.93
C GLU A 68 4.00 -0.61 17.57
N ALA A 69 3.50 -0.03 16.47
CA ALA A 69 2.22 -0.38 15.87
C ALA A 69 2.39 -1.22 14.59
N PRO A 70 1.39 -2.03 14.20
CA PRO A 70 1.39 -2.76 12.95
C PRO A 70 1.54 -1.86 11.72
N LYS A 71 2.20 -2.35 10.66
CA LYS A 71 2.35 -1.59 9.40
C LYS A 71 1.01 -1.19 8.78
N ASP A 72 0.00 -2.03 8.91
CA ASP A 72 -1.36 -1.74 8.43
C ASP A 72 -2.01 -0.58 9.17
N TRP A 73 -1.74 -0.43 10.47
CA TRP A 73 -2.22 0.71 11.24
C TRP A 73 -1.63 2.02 10.72
N TYR A 74 -0.32 2.06 10.48
CA TYR A 74 0.34 3.22 9.88
C TYR A 74 -0.27 3.57 8.51
N ASN A 75 -0.45 2.57 7.64
CA ASN A 75 -1.06 2.77 6.32
C ASN A 75 -2.47 3.40 6.43
N ILE A 76 -3.27 2.94 7.39
CA ILE A 76 -4.65 3.42 7.61
C ILE A 76 -4.67 4.87 8.09
N ILE A 77 -3.70 5.30 8.90
CA ILE A 77 -3.58 6.70 9.32
C ILE A 77 -2.88 7.58 8.27
N GLY A 78 -2.44 7.02 7.13
CA GLY A 78 -1.81 7.75 6.04
C GLY A 78 -0.30 7.96 6.20
N TYR A 79 0.35 7.10 6.98
CA TYR A 79 1.79 7.04 7.18
C TYR A 79 2.33 5.69 6.70
N SER A 80 3.61 5.61 6.43
CA SER A 80 4.30 4.36 6.12
C SER A 80 5.49 4.20 7.06
N LYS A 81 5.58 3.01 7.65
CA LYS A 81 6.75 2.60 8.43
C LYS A 81 7.79 2.00 7.48
N LEU A 82 8.97 2.62 7.48
CA LEU A 82 10.13 2.29 6.67
C LEU A 82 11.37 2.22 7.59
N GLY A 83 11.82 1.01 7.88
CA GLY A 83 12.79 0.73 8.93
C GLY A 83 12.30 1.26 10.28
N ASP A 84 13.11 2.09 10.92
CA ASP A 84 12.80 2.71 12.22
C ASP A 84 12.17 4.10 12.09
N ARG A 85 11.82 4.52 10.87
CA ARG A 85 11.12 5.78 10.63
C ARG A 85 9.70 5.52 10.16
N VAL A 86 8.81 6.41 10.57
CA VAL A 86 7.44 6.52 10.10
C VAL A 86 7.34 7.86 9.38
N MET A 87 6.87 7.82 8.14
CA MET A 87 6.77 8.99 7.27
C MET A 87 5.36 9.12 6.69
N ARG A 88 4.89 10.35 6.56
CA ARG A 88 3.60 10.64 5.92
C ARG A 88 3.66 10.27 4.45
N VAL A 89 2.58 9.69 3.93
CA VAL A 89 2.58 9.08 2.59
C VAL A 89 2.95 10.04 1.46
N ASP A 90 2.58 11.32 1.55
CA ASP A 90 2.96 12.34 0.56
C ASP A 90 4.47 12.60 0.53
N MET A 91 5.15 12.55 1.67
CA MET A 91 6.59 12.70 1.78
C MET A 91 7.32 11.43 1.31
N VAL A 92 6.77 10.26 1.61
CA VAL A 92 7.25 8.99 1.06
C VAL A 92 7.19 9.01 -0.46
N GLU A 93 6.12 9.53 -1.03
CA GLU A 93 5.97 9.62 -2.48
C GLU A 93 6.96 10.57 -3.14
N ARG A 94 7.25 11.71 -2.50
CA ARG A 94 8.33 12.60 -2.95
C ARG A 94 9.69 11.91 -2.90
N LEU A 95 9.98 11.19 -1.81
CA LEU A 95 11.21 10.43 -1.67
C LEU A 95 11.34 9.36 -2.76
N LEU A 96 10.28 8.60 -3.02
CA LEU A 96 10.24 7.56 -4.05
C LEU A 96 10.41 8.14 -5.45
N ALA A 97 9.89 9.35 -5.72
CA ALA A 97 10.11 10.04 -6.98
C ALA A 97 11.59 10.37 -7.20
N LEU A 98 12.28 10.89 -6.17
CA LEU A 98 13.73 11.14 -6.24
C LEU A 98 14.53 9.85 -6.43
N ILE A 99 14.24 8.82 -5.63
CA ILE A 99 14.90 7.51 -5.74
C ILE A 99 14.68 6.92 -7.13
N ARG A 100 13.48 7.07 -7.71
CA ARG A 100 13.18 6.56 -9.06
C ARG A 100 14.00 7.26 -10.14
N ILE A 101 14.26 8.56 -10.01
CA ILE A 101 15.12 9.31 -10.92
C ILE A 101 16.57 8.86 -10.74
N ALA A 102 17.05 8.77 -9.50
CA ALA A 102 18.41 8.37 -9.19
C ALA A 102 18.71 6.92 -9.63
N ALA A 103 17.76 6.00 -9.44
CA ALA A 103 17.91 4.59 -9.77
C ALA A 103 17.70 4.27 -11.27
N ARG A 104 17.62 5.28 -12.15
CA ARG A 104 17.39 5.08 -13.60
C ARG A 104 18.49 4.25 -14.25
N ASP A 105 19.73 4.44 -13.80
CA ASP A 105 20.91 3.73 -14.29
C ASP A 105 21.15 2.39 -13.55
N GLY A 106 20.20 1.99 -12.69
CA GLY A 106 20.19 0.71 -11.98
C GLY A 106 20.81 0.74 -10.59
N SER A 107 21.74 1.66 -10.34
CA SER A 107 22.34 1.89 -9.02
C SER A 107 22.47 3.37 -8.71
N PHE A 108 22.41 3.74 -7.43
CA PHE A 108 22.48 5.14 -7.01
C PHE A 108 23.10 5.27 -5.62
N LYS A 109 23.53 6.49 -5.29
CA LYS A 109 24.07 6.89 -3.99
C LYS A 109 23.04 7.68 -3.20
N ILE A 110 23.15 7.69 -1.86
CA ILE A 110 22.30 8.54 -1.01
C ILE A 110 22.64 10.01 -1.29
N THR A 111 21.64 10.85 -1.48
CA THR A 111 21.80 12.30 -1.63
C THR A 111 21.31 13.06 -0.40
N GLU A 112 21.78 14.29 -0.19
CA GLU A 112 21.34 15.14 0.93
C GLU A 112 19.84 15.44 0.87
N GLU A 113 19.29 15.61 -0.34
CA GLU A 113 17.85 15.82 -0.53
C GLU A 113 17.02 14.64 -0.01
N MET A 114 17.48 13.40 -0.22
CA MET A 114 16.81 12.21 0.31
C MET A 114 16.80 12.20 1.84
N LEU A 115 17.92 12.57 2.47
CA LEU A 115 18.03 12.66 3.93
C LEU A 115 17.12 13.75 4.51
N SER A 116 17.08 14.91 3.85
CA SER A 116 16.24 16.04 4.26
C SER A 116 14.75 15.68 4.22
N ILE A 117 14.28 15.07 3.12
CA ILE A 117 12.88 14.65 2.97
C ILE A 117 12.49 13.58 3.99
N ALA A 118 13.40 12.63 4.25
CA ALA A 118 13.14 11.55 5.19
C ALA A 118 13.32 11.96 6.67
N GLY A 119 13.91 13.13 6.96
CA GLY A 119 14.23 13.56 8.32
C GLY A 119 15.20 12.58 8.99
N ALA A 120 16.27 12.23 8.27
CA ALA A 120 16.94 10.95 8.39
C ALA A 120 18.46 11.05 8.55
N SER A 121 19.07 10.28 9.46
CA SER A 121 20.50 10.01 9.36
C SER A 121 20.80 9.06 8.20
N LYS A 122 22.07 8.98 7.76
CA LYS A 122 22.52 8.08 6.69
C LYS A 122 22.24 6.61 7.00
N GLU A 123 22.55 6.21 8.23
CA GLU A 123 22.32 4.84 8.71
C GLU A 123 20.85 4.48 8.65
N GLN A 124 20.04 5.36 9.21
CA GLN A 124 18.62 5.12 9.26
C GLN A 124 18.00 5.24 7.85
N MET A 125 18.57 6.03 6.93
CA MET A 125 18.16 6.09 5.51
C MET A 125 18.47 4.78 4.78
N SER A 126 19.58 4.11 5.10
CA SER A 126 19.85 2.78 4.55
C SER A 126 18.76 1.78 4.91
N ARG A 127 18.26 1.81 6.16
CA ARG A 127 17.16 0.96 6.63
C ARG A 127 15.86 1.26 5.88
N VAL A 128 15.58 2.55 5.62
CA VAL A 128 14.47 2.98 4.75
C VAL A 128 14.61 2.38 3.35
N LEU A 129 15.80 2.46 2.74
CA LEU A 129 16.05 1.89 1.41
C LEU A 129 15.91 0.36 1.39
N MET A 130 16.37 -0.33 2.44
CA MET A 130 16.21 -1.79 2.56
C MET A 130 14.74 -2.21 2.57
N ASP A 131 13.90 -1.47 3.28
CA ASP A 131 12.45 -1.68 3.34
C ASP A 131 11.74 -1.37 2.01
N LEU A 132 12.32 -0.48 1.20
CA LEU A 132 11.86 -0.14 -0.16
C LEU A 132 12.39 -1.11 -1.25
N ASP A 133 12.83 -2.31 -0.85
CA ASP A 133 13.39 -3.35 -1.72
C ASP A 133 14.71 -2.96 -2.40
N PHE A 134 15.55 -2.12 -1.78
CA PHE A 134 16.92 -1.87 -2.23
C PHE A 134 17.94 -2.67 -1.40
N GLU A 135 19.09 -2.96 -2.00
CA GLU A 135 20.22 -3.66 -1.39
C GLU A 135 21.49 -2.84 -1.56
N LEU A 136 22.39 -2.94 -0.58
CA LEU A 136 23.74 -2.38 -0.69
C LEU A 136 24.55 -3.23 -1.68
N LEU A 137 25.29 -2.55 -2.55
CA LEU A 137 26.23 -3.20 -3.45
C LEU A 137 27.63 -3.36 -2.82
N ASP A 138 27.99 -2.47 -1.89
CA ASP A 138 29.30 -2.49 -1.25
C ASP A 138 29.30 -3.43 -0.03
N GLN A 139 30.18 -4.44 -0.07
CA GLN A 139 30.27 -5.54 0.89
C GLN A 139 31.34 -5.34 1.97
N ASP A 140 31.82 -4.12 2.21
CA ASP A 140 32.76 -3.90 3.31
C ASP A 140 31.99 -3.86 4.63
N LYS A 141 31.92 -5.04 5.26
CA LYS A 141 31.11 -5.40 6.44
C LYS A 141 31.30 -4.52 7.69
N ASN A 142 32.19 -3.53 7.67
CA ASN A 142 32.62 -2.74 8.82
C ASN A 142 32.71 -1.23 8.60
N GLN A 143 32.22 -0.67 7.49
CA GLN A 143 32.30 0.78 7.24
C GLN A 143 30.96 1.47 7.42
N GLU A 144 31.01 2.60 8.12
CA GLU A 144 29.91 3.55 8.29
C GLU A 144 29.23 3.85 6.95
N ILE A 145 27.91 4.01 6.97
CA ILE A 145 27.16 4.34 5.76
C ILE A 145 27.48 5.79 5.38
N THR A 146 28.24 5.94 4.30
CA THR A 146 28.63 7.23 3.74
C THR A 146 27.74 7.61 2.56
N PHE A 147 27.97 8.80 1.99
CA PHE A 147 27.27 9.20 0.77
C PHE A 147 27.74 8.38 -0.45
N ASP A 148 28.92 7.76 -0.38
CA ASP A 148 29.46 6.97 -1.48
C ASP A 148 28.88 5.56 -1.57
N THR A 149 28.19 5.11 -0.53
CA THR A 149 27.55 3.80 -0.48
C THR A 149 26.53 3.65 -1.62
N VAL A 150 26.72 2.62 -2.43
CA VAL A 150 25.87 2.39 -3.61
C VAL A 150 24.74 1.40 -3.31
N PHE A 151 23.53 1.77 -3.73
CA PHE A 151 22.32 0.97 -3.61
C PHE A 151 21.81 0.52 -4.97
N LYS A 152 21.21 -0.66 -5.01
CA LYS A 152 20.55 -1.22 -6.20
C LYS A 152 19.20 -1.80 -5.83
N LYS A 153 18.25 -1.75 -6.78
CA LYS A 153 16.93 -2.37 -6.58
C LYS A 153 17.05 -3.89 -6.62
N LYS A 154 16.52 -4.57 -5.60
CA LYS A 154 16.42 -6.04 -5.57
C LYS A 154 15.59 -6.51 -6.76
N LYS A 155 16.10 -7.52 -7.48
CA LYS A 155 15.31 -8.19 -8.52
C LYS A 155 14.22 -9.00 -7.83
N LYS A 156 12.95 -8.62 -7.99
CA LYS A 156 11.84 -9.47 -7.54
C LYS A 156 11.91 -10.77 -8.33
N PHE A 157 12.17 -11.89 -7.64
CA PHE A 157 12.02 -13.23 -8.22
C PHE A 157 10.54 -13.41 -8.56
N ILE A 158 10.17 -13.13 -9.80
CA ILE A 158 8.86 -13.49 -10.32
C ILE A 158 8.87 -15.01 -10.42
N PHE A 159 8.34 -15.69 -9.40
CA PHE A 159 7.90 -17.08 -9.56
C PHE A 159 6.89 -17.08 -10.70
N LYS A 160 7.32 -17.50 -11.89
CA LYS A 160 6.41 -17.82 -13.00
C LYS A 160 5.55 -18.98 -12.51
N ASN A 161 4.40 -18.67 -11.93
CA ASN A 161 3.37 -19.67 -11.71
C ASN A 161 3.04 -20.28 -13.07
N LYS A 162 3.44 -21.55 -13.28
CA LYS A 162 3.06 -22.39 -14.42
C LYS A 162 1.54 -22.60 -14.39
N THR A 163 0.77 -21.58 -14.74
CA THR A 163 -0.70 -21.64 -14.91
C THR A 163 -1.09 -21.96 -16.35
N LYS A 164 -0.27 -22.72 -17.09
CA LYS A 164 -0.57 -23.13 -18.47
C LYS A 164 -1.11 -24.57 -18.64
N THR A 165 -1.09 -25.43 -17.61
CA THR A 165 -1.56 -26.82 -17.76
C THR A 165 -2.89 -27.14 -17.08
N ILE A 166 -3.34 -26.38 -16.08
CA ILE A 166 -4.60 -26.70 -15.36
C ILE A 166 -5.86 -26.23 -16.13
N LYS A 167 -5.76 -25.20 -16.98
CA LYS A 167 -6.91 -24.68 -17.75
C LYS A 167 -7.37 -25.62 -18.89
N LYS A 168 -6.52 -26.52 -19.39
CA LYS A 168 -6.91 -27.44 -20.47
C LYS A 168 -7.70 -28.65 -19.96
N ILE A 169 -7.31 -29.21 -18.82
CA ILE A 169 -7.97 -30.40 -18.23
C ILE A 169 -9.35 -30.08 -17.64
N LYS A 170 -9.58 -28.86 -17.11
CA LYS A 170 -10.88 -28.47 -16.56
C LYS A 170 -11.91 -28.04 -17.61
N LYS A 171 -11.51 -27.54 -18.78
CA LYS A 171 -12.46 -27.08 -19.81
C LYS A 171 -13.25 -28.24 -20.42
N ASP A 172 -12.59 -29.39 -20.63
CA ASP A 172 -13.23 -30.57 -21.21
C ASP A 172 -14.15 -31.31 -20.22
N LYS A 173 -13.89 -31.24 -18.90
CA LYS A 173 -14.79 -31.79 -17.87
C LYS A 173 -16.00 -30.90 -17.59
N ILE A 174 -15.87 -29.57 -17.69
CA ILE A 174 -16.98 -28.63 -17.43
C ILE A 174 -17.99 -28.64 -18.60
N LEU A 175 -17.51 -28.74 -19.85
CA LEU A 175 -18.42 -28.77 -21.02
C LEU A 175 -19.23 -30.07 -21.12
N LYS A 176 -18.71 -31.20 -20.61
CA LYS A 176 -19.46 -32.47 -20.50
C LYS A 176 -20.48 -32.46 -19.35
N LYS A 177 -20.23 -31.73 -18.25
CA LYS A 177 -21.15 -31.66 -17.11
C LYS A 177 -22.32 -30.66 -17.31
N MET A 178 -22.16 -29.68 -18.19
CA MET A 178 -23.22 -28.71 -18.53
C MET A 178 -24.29 -29.23 -19.52
N LYS A 179 -24.09 -30.40 -20.16
CA LYS A 179 -25.12 -30.98 -21.05
C LYS A 179 -26.17 -31.84 -20.33
N THR A 180 -25.98 -32.16 -19.04
CA THR A 180 -26.89 -33.05 -18.28
C THR A 180 -27.62 -32.40 -17.10
N SER A 181 -27.55 -31.07 -16.93
CA SER A 181 -28.29 -30.37 -15.88
C SER A 181 -28.94 -29.09 -16.45
N LYS A 182 -29.94 -29.29 -17.31
CA LYS A 182 -31.00 -28.29 -17.52
C LYS A 182 -32.15 -28.71 -16.60
N ASN A 183 -32.27 -28.06 -15.44
CA ASN A 183 -33.48 -27.85 -14.64
C ASN A 183 -33.14 -27.79 -13.15
N THR A 184 -33.07 -26.57 -12.59
CA THR A 184 -33.77 -26.11 -11.37
C THR A 184 -33.18 -24.76 -10.93
N ILE A 185 -33.92 -23.68 -11.19
CA ILE A 185 -33.66 -22.37 -10.55
C ILE A 185 -34.27 -22.47 -9.15
N THR A 186 -33.46 -22.77 -8.13
CA THR A 186 -33.90 -22.77 -6.73
C THR A 186 -33.67 -21.42 -6.09
N LYS A 187 -34.78 -20.85 -5.59
CA LYS A 187 -34.92 -19.62 -4.81
C LYS A 187 -33.83 -19.50 -3.73
N ILE A 188 -33.14 -18.36 -3.70
CA ILE A 188 -32.25 -17.96 -2.61
C ILE A 188 -33.13 -17.75 -1.36
N LYS A 189 -32.97 -18.55 -0.32
CA LYS A 189 -33.61 -18.31 0.99
C LYS A 189 -32.89 -17.16 1.70
N ILE A 190 -33.61 -16.07 1.95
CA ILE A 190 -33.11 -14.89 2.68
C ILE A 190 -33.22 -15.17 4.19
N ASN A 191 -32.19 -14.81 4.97
CA ASN A 191 -32.15 -15.00 6.42
C ASN A 191 -33.18 -14.05 7.11
N PRO A 192 -34.14 -14.59 7.89
CA PRO A 192 -35.21 -13.78 8.50
C PRO A 192 -34.74 -12.79 9.57
N ASP A 193 -33.57 -13.00 10.19
CA ASP A 193 -33.02 -12.09 11.23
C ASP A 193 -32.14 -10.97 10.66
N SER A 194 -32.05 -10.85 9.33
CA SER A 194 -31.30 -9.75 8.72
C SER A 194 -32.12 -8.45 8.77
N PRO A 195 -31.55 -7.31 9.22
CA PRO A 195 -32.23 -6.01 9.16
C PRO A 195 -32.58 -5.57 7.73
N PHE A 196 -32.03 -6.24 6.70
CA PHE A 196 -32.31 -6.01 5.29
C PHE A 196 -33.40 -6.93 4.70
N ALA A 197 -33.99 -7.83 5.48
CA ALA A 197 -35.03 -8.75 5.02
C ALA A 197 -36.25 -8.01 4.41
N VAL A 198 -36.53 -6.78 4.88
CA VAL A 198 -37.59 -5.90 4.40
C VAL A 198 -37.44 -5.55 2.91
N LEU A 199 -36.22 -5.52 2.38
CA LEU A 199 -35.95 -5.18 0.97
C LEU A 199 -36.47 -6.24 -0.01
N SER A 200 -36.71 -7.48 0.45
CA SER A 200 -37.24 -8.55 -0.41
C SER A 200 -38.63 -8.24 -0.98
N ASN A 201 -39.40 -7.39 -0.31
CA ASN A 201 -40.77 -7.03 -0.70
C ASN A 201 -40.84 -5.74 -1.55
N LEU A 202 -39.70 -5.07 -1.80
CA LEU A 202 -39.66 -3.82 -2.55
C LEU A 202 -39.71 -4.09 -4.06
N LYS A 203 -40.89 -3.89 -4.67
CA LYS A 203 -41.03 -3.82 -6.14
C LYS A 203 -40.76 -2.38 -6.60
N LEU A 204 -39.58 -2.14 -7.16
CA LEU A 204 -39.29 -0.91 -7.89
C LEU A 204 -40.13 -0.90 -9.18
N LYS A 205 -40.99 0.11 -9.35
CA LYS A 205 -41.60 0.40 -10.66
C LYS A 205 -40.48 0.84 -11.60
N LYS A 206 -40.38 0.16 -12.74
CA LYS A 206 -39.51 0.56 -13.86
C LYS A 206 -40.01 1.82 -14.53
#